data_AF-C7ZJ81-F1
#
_entry.id   AF-C7ZJ81-F1
#
_cell.length_a   1.000
_cell.length_b   1.000
_cell.length_c   1.000
_cell.angle_alpha   90.00
_cell.angle_beta   90.00
_cell.angle_gamma   90.00
#
_symmetry.space_group_name_H-M   'P 1'
#
loop_
_entity.id
_entity.type
_entity.pdbx_description
1 polymer ?
#
loop_
_entity_poly.entity_id
_entity_poly.type
_entity_poly.pdbx_seq_one_letter_code
_entity_poly.pdbx_strand_id
1 'polypeptide(L)'
;EIGDAHISVRFKHGIHTIYLFVDSLEPFSSVTNQLLDVLTERYPNGLTTSIAPPKTTSVTEGAILAYGALKNANDPTAGWKKLRIGNGDTPNKLGLKNNSLIAFAVVDDEDEDPVFEVEWPREDEELYEQQ
;
A
#
# COMPACT_ATOMS: atom_id res chain seq x y z
N GLU A 1 -10.45 23.40 -3.88
CA GLU A 1 -10.93 22.75 -5.12
C GLU A 1 -10.16 21.46 -5.29
N ILE A 2 -10.83 20.32 -5.47
CA ILE A 2 -10.16 19.08 -5.89
C ILE A 2 -9.92 19.26 -7.38
N GLY A 3 -8.73 19.72 -7.75
CA GLY A 3 -8.35 19.82 -9.15
C GLY A 3 -8.37 18.43 -9.79
N ASP A 4 -8.56 18.38 -11.11
CA ASP A 4 -8.61 17.17 -11.98
C ASP A 4 -7.35 16.28 -11.93
N ALA A 5 -6.40 16.61 -11.04
CA ALA A 5 -5.16 15.92 -10.76
C ALA A 5 -5.24 14.96 -9.56
N HIS A 6 -6.30 14.96 -8.75
CA HIS A 6 -6.38 14.06 -7.60
C HIS A 6 -6.89 12.67 -7.98
N ILE A 7 -6.20 11.63 -7.52
CA ILE A 7 -6.59 10.23 -7.71
C ILE A 7 -6.73 9.52 -6.36
N SER A 8 -7.70 8.61 -6.26
CA SER A 8 -7.78 7.67 -5.14
C SER A 8 -6.78 6.53 -5.36
N VAL A 9 -5.96 6.22 -4.35
CA VAL A 9 -5.02 5.09 -4.38
C VAL A 9 -5.27 4.21 -3.16
N ARG A 10 -5.26 2.89 -3.40
CA ARG A 10 -5.43 1.86 -2.37
C ARG A 10 -4.07 1.27 -2.01
N PHE A 11 -3.61 1.55 -0.81
CA PHE A 11 -2.39 1.01 -0.24
C PHE A 11 -2.69 -0.24 0.59
N LYS A 12 -2.07 -1.37 0.25
CA LYS A 12 -2.26 -2.64 0.95
C LYS A 12 -1.01 -3.10 1.68
N HIS A 13 -1.22 -3.57 2.90
CA HIS A 13 -0.23 -4.28 3.71
C HIS A 13 -0.95 -5.21 4.68
N GLY A 14 -0.65 -6.50 4.63
CA GLY A 14 -1.39 -7.52 5.37
C GLY A 14 -2.88 -7.46 5.06
N ILE A 15 -3.70 -7.46 6.11
CA ILE A 15 -5.16 -7.31 6.04
C ILE A 15 -5.63 -5.87 5.77
N HIS A 16 -4.75 -4.87 5.88
CA HIS A 16 -5.15 -3.48 5.79
C HIS A 16 -5.22 -2.98 4.35
N THR A 17 -6.25 -2.19 4.07
CA THR A 17 -6.35 -1.36 2.88
C THR A 17 -6.55 0.10 3.30
N ILE A 18 -5.57 0.94 3.02
CA ILE A 18 -5.58 2.37 3.32
C ILE A 18 -5.90 3.12 2.04
N TYR A 19 -6.90 4.00 2.09
CA TYR A 19 -7.33 4.80 0.95
C TYR A 19 -6.79 6.22 1.12
N LEU A 20 -5.98 6.69 0.18
CA LEU A 20 -5.49 8.07 0.15
C LEU A 20 -5.95 8.76 -1.12
N PHE A 21 -6.36 10.02 -0.98
CA PHE A 21 -6.55 10.93 -2.10
C PHE A 21 -5.24 11.68 -2.32
N VAL A 22 -4.55 11.37 -3.41
CA VAL A 22 -3.22 11.92 -3.70
C VAL A 22 -3.26 12.82 -4.92
N ASP A 23 -2.48 13.89 -4.90
CA ASP A 23 -2.22 14.69 -6.10
C ASP A 23 -1.30 13.90 -7.05
N SER A 24 -1.76 13.66 -8.27
CA SER A 24 -1.04 12.87 -9.27
C SER A 24 0.15 13.58 -9.92
N LEU A 25 0.28 14.89 -9.70
CA LEU A 25 1.34 15.76 -10.22
C LEU A 25 2.39 16.11 -9.17
N GLU A 26 2.10 15.92 -7.88
CA GLU A 26 3.09 16.08 -6.83
C GLU A 26 4.14 14.95 -6.83
N PRO A 27 5.34 15.21 -6.29
CA PRO A 27 6.33 14.16 -6.07
C PRO A 27 5.76 13.01 -5.24
N PHE A 28 6.14 11.78 -5.58
CA PHE A 28 5.68 10.59 -4.87
C PHE A 28 6.12 10.58 -3.40
N SER A 29 7.16 11.34 -3.04
CA SER A 29 7.53 11.56 -1.63
C SER A 29 6.40 12.20 -0.82
N SER A 30 5.56 13.07 -1.41
CA SER A 30 4.35 13.59 -0.76
C SER A 30 3.38 12.46 -0.39
N VAL A 31 3.24 11.46 -1.28
CA VAL A 31 2.40 10.28 -1.04
C VAL A 31 2.95 9.42 0.08
N THR A 32 4.28 9.19 0.10
CA THR A 32 4.94 8.47 1.18
C THR A 32 4.74 9.15 2.54
N ASN A 33 4.93 10.47 2.60
CA ASN A 33 4.74 11.23 3.83
C ASN A 33 3.30 11.14 4.35
N GLN A 34 2.31 11.35 3.48
CA GLN A 34 0.90 11.20 3.85
C GLN A 34 0.56 9.80 4.36
N LEU A 35 1.14 8.76 3.74
CA LEU A 35 0.93 7.39 4.20
C LEU A 35 1.56 7.15 5.57
N LEU A 36 2.79 7.62 5.80
CA LEU A 36 3.47 7.52 7.09
C LEU A 36 2.73 8.28 8.20
N ASP A 37 2.22 9.47 7.91
CA ASP A 37 1.41 10.25 8.85
C ASP A 37 0.17 9.47 9.27
N VAL A 38 -0.57 8.89 8.30
CA VAL A 38 -1.74 8.06 8.59
C VAL A 38 -1.37 6.81 9.38
N LEU A 39 -0.26 6.15 9.02
CA LEU A 39 0.19 4.94 9.70
C LEU A 39 0.57 5.22 11.16
N THR A 40 1.34 6.27 11.41
CA THR A 40 1.81 6.62 12.76
C THR A 40 0.70 7.19 13.64
N GLU A 41 -0.23 7.98 13.09
CA GLU A 41 -1.38 8.52 13.83
C GLU A 41 -2.40 7.43 14.20
N ARG A 42 -2.75 6.56 13.24
CA ARG A 42 -3.83 5.57 13.42
C ARG A 42 -3.34 4.26 14.04
N TYR A 43 -2.08 3.91 13.83
CA TYR A 43 -1.50 2.64 14.28
C TYR A 43 -0.21 2.86 15.07
N PRO A 44 -0.26 3.58 16.21
CA PRO A 44 0.92 3.93 17.00
C PRO A 44 1.68 2.71 17.56
N ASN A 45 1.02 1.55 17.65
CA ASN A 45 1.62 0.28 18.10
C ASN A 45 2.06 -0.62 16.94
N GLY A 46 2.08 -0.10 15.71
CA GLY A 46 2.29 -0.86 14.49
C GLY A 46 1.00 -1.39 13.86
N LEU A 47 1.13 -1.79 12.59
CA LEU A 47 0.02 -2.24 11.74
C LEU A 47 -0.18 -3.75 11.90
N THR A 48 -1.40 -4.20 12.22
CA THR A 48 -1.70 -5.63 12.35
C THR A 48 -1.71 -6.30 10.97
N THR A 49 -0.68 -7.05 10.64
CA THR A 49 -0.47 -7.62 9.31
C THR A 49 -1.30 -8.89 9.08
N SER A 50 -1.45 -9.71 10.11
CA SER A 50 -2.24 -10.95 10.05
C SER A 50 -2.95 -11.22 11.38
N ILE A 51 -4.12 -11.86 11.31
CA ILE A 51 -4.93 -12.22 12.48
C ILE A 51 -4.54 -13.60 13.01
N ALA A 52 -4.19 -14.55 12.13
CA ALA A 52 -3.88 -15.93 12.49
C ALA A 52 -2.83 -16.53 11.53
N PRO A 53 -1.55 -16.63 11.94
CA PRO A 53 -1.01 -16.23 13.25
C PRO A 53 -0.96 -14.70 13.41
N PRO A 54 -1.16 -14.16 14.64
CA PRO A 54 -1.02 -12.73 14.88
C PRO A 54 0.36 -12.22 14.48
N LYS A 55 0.40 -11.24 13.59
CA LYS A 55 1.63 -10.56 13.16
C LYS A 55 1.39 -9.07 13.12
N THR A 56 2.38 -8.29 13.55
CA THR A 56 2.35 -6.82 13.49
C THR A 56 3.61 -6.33 12.79
N THR A 57 3.46 -5.35 11.90
CA THR A 57 4.57 -4.61 11.30
C THR A 57 4.74 -3.29 12.03
N SER A 58 5.89 -3.08 12.64
CA SER A 58 6.23 -1.79 13.27
C SER A 58 6.42 -0.72 12.20
N VAL A 59 5.76 0.43 12.37
CA VAL A 59 5.96 1.62 11.54
C VAL A 59 6.38 2.75 12.48
N THR A 60 7.66 3.08 12.47
CA THR A 60 8.21 4.20 13.26
C THR A 60 8.36 5.46 12.42
N GLU A 61 8.52 6.58 13.08
CA GLU A 61 8.92 7.83 12.41
C GLU A 61 10.24 7.60 11.64
N GLY A 62 10.27 7.99 10.37
CA GLY A 62 11.42 7.76 9.48
C GLY A 62 11.49 6.38 8.84
N ALA A 63 10.47 5.52 8.97
CA ALA A 63 10.41 4.24 8.28
C ALA A 63 10.50 4.40 6.75
N ILE A 64 11.29 3.53 6.10
CA ILE A 64 11.43 3.49 4.65
C ILE A 64 10.36 2.56 4.09
N LEU A 65 9.62 3.02 3.08
CA LEU A 65 8.56 2.24 2.44
C LEU A 65 8.95 1.87 1.01
N ALA A 66 8.93 0.57 0.72
CA ALA A 66 8.97 0.07 -0.64
C ALA A 66 7.53 -0.12 -1.16
N TYR A 67 7.34 0.02 -2.47
CA TYR A 67 6.02 -0.05 -3.11
C TYR A 67 5.99 -1.07 -4.25
N GLY A 68 4.86 -1.76 -4.39
CA GLY A 68 4.67 -2.81 -5.38
C GLY A 68 3.35 -2.65 -6.13
N ALA A 69 3.39 -2.76 -7.45
CA ALA A 69 2.20 -2.95 -8.26
C ALA A 69 2.00 -4.43 -8.59
N LEU A 70 0.75 -4.87 -8.76
CA LEU A 70 0.49 -6.24 -9.23
C LEU A 70 1.16 -6.47 -10.58
N LYS A 71 1.80 -7.64 -10.76
CA LYS A 71 2.34 -8.04 -12.07
C LYS A 71 1.24 -8.19 -13.11
N ASN A 72 0.07 -8.65 -12.67
CA ASN A 72 -1.15 -8.74 -13.47
C ASN A 72 -2.31 -8.13 -12.67
N ALA A 73 -2.91 -7.06 -13.18
CA ALA A 73 -3.99 -6.36 -12.50
C ALA A 73 -5.25 -7.21 -12.26
N ASN A 74 -5.43 -8.29 -13.03
CA ASN A 74 -6.58 -9.20 -12.94
C ASN A 74 -6.26 -10.49 -12.15
N ASP A 75 -5.01 -10.68 -11.72
CA ASP A 75 -4.60 -11.87 -10.98
C ASP A 75 -3.77 -11.48 -9.75
N PRO A 76 -4.41 -11.45 -8.55
CA PRO A 76 -3.72 -11.12 -7.31
C PRO A 76 -2.66 -12.16 -6.90
N THR A 77 -2.67 -13.36 -7.48
CA THR A 77 -1.70 -14.43 -7.19
C THR A 77 -0.43 -14.35 -8.03
N ALA A 78 -0.44 -13.54 -9.09
CA ALA A 78 0.73 -13.28 -9.94
C ALA A 78 1.89 -12.60 -9.19
N GLY A 79 1.61 -12.09 -7.99
CA GLY A 79 2.57 -11.40 -7.13
C GLY A 79 2.83 -9.96 -7.57
N TRP A 80 3.87 -9.39 -6.97
CA TRP A 80 4.14 -7.95 -7.02
C TRP A 80 5.40 -7.63 -7.81
N LYS A 81 5.40 -6.46 -8.46
CA LYS A 81 6.56 -5.85 -9.09
C LYS A 81 6.89 -4.57 -8.32
N LYS A 82 8.11 -4.51 -7.75
CA LYS A 82 8.63 -3.30 -7.09
C LYS A 82 8.56 -2.12 -8.05
N LEU A 83 7.96 -1.02 -7.59
CA LEU A 83 7.99 0.26 -8.27
C LEU A 83 9.38 0.87 -8.08
N ARG A 84 9.99 1.31 -9.18
CA ARG A 84 11.23 2.09 -9.14
C ARG A 84 10.82 3.56 -9.09
N ILE A 85 10.99 4.17 -7.93
CA ILE A 85 10.57 5.54 -7.68
C ILE A 85 11.84 6.38 -7.63
N GLY A 86 12.04 7.21 -8.65
CA GLY A 86 13.13 8.16 -8.70
C GLY A 86 12.77 9.50 -8.06
N ASN A 87 13.79 10.33 -7.84
CA ASN A 87 13.60 11.70 -7.38
C ASN A 87 12.72 12.49 -8.37
N GLY A 88 11.61 13.03 -7.89
CA GLY A 88 10.68 13.83 -8.70
C GLY A 88 9.75 13.00 -9.61
N ASP A 89 9.70 11.68 -9.43
CA ASP A 89 8.60 10.89 -9.96
C ASP A 89 7.29 11.29 -9.30
N THR A 90 6.22 11.26 -10.08
CA THR A 90 4.87 11.57 -9.64
C THR A 90 3.99 10.33 -9.81
N PRO A 91 2.86 10.21 -9.09
CA PRO A 91 1.95 9.08 -9.29
C PRO A 91 1.57 8.86 -10.77
N ASN A 92 1.33 9.94 -11.51
CA ASN A 92 1.00 9.85 -12.93
C ASN A 92 2.17 9.30 -13.78
N LYS A 93 3.41 9.75 -13.55
CA LYS A 93 4.61 9.21 -14.24
C LYS A 93 4.84 7.73 -13.95
N LEU A 94 4.50 7.29 -12.74
CA LEU A 94 4.56 5.88 -12.32
C LEU A 94 3.38 5.05 -12.85
N GLY A 95 2.47 5.65 -13.61
CA GLY A 95 1.32 4.98 -14.22
C GLY A 95 0.18 4.70 -13.25
N LEU A 96 0.17 5.33 -12.06
CA LEU A 96 -0.96 5.24 -11.15
C LEU A 96 -2.15 6.00 -11.73
N LYS A 97 -3.31 5.37 -11.64
CA LYS A 97 -4.60 5.88 -12.08
C LYS A 97 -5.54 5.91 -10.89
N ASN A 98 -6.71 6.52 -11.08
CA ASN A 98 -7.76 6.45 -10.08
C ASN A 98 -8.09 4.99 -9.71
N ASN A 99 -8.16 4.71 -8.41
CA ASN A 99 -8.32 3.40 -7.79
C ASN A 99 -7.18 2.38 -8.00
N SER A 100 -5.99 2.84 -8.41
CA SER A 100 -4.78 2.02 -8.44
C SER A 100 -4.56 1.31 -7.11
N LEU A 101 -4.15 0.05 -7.19
CA LEU A 101 -3.84 -0.79 -6.04
C LEU A 101 -2.33 -0.98 -5.93
N ILE A 102 -1.77 -0.54 -4.82
CA ILE A 102 -0.34 -0.58 -4.53
C ILE A 102 -0.13 -1.33 -3.21
N ALA A 103 0.75 -2.31 -3.19
CA ALA A 103 1.26 -2.88 -1.94
C ALA A 103 2.39 -2.00 -1.38
N PHE A 104 2.54 -1.96 -0.07
CA PHE A 104 3.71 -1.36 0.56
C PHE A 104 4.33 -2.32 1.60
N ALA A 105 5.63 -2.18 1.81
CA ALA A 105 6.38 -2.90 2.82
C ALA A 105 7.33 -1.93 3.52
N VAL A 106 7.51 -2.10 4.83
CA VAL A 106 8.56 -1.42 5.59
C VAL A 106 9.86 -2.16 5.33
N VAL A 107 10.90 -1.44 4.95
CA VAL A 107 12.24 -1.97 4.62
C VAL A 107 13.31 -1.22 5.40
N ASP A 108 14.48 -1.82 5.56
CA ASP A 108 15.61 -1.18 6.23
C ASP A 108 16.41 -0.29 5.27
N ASP A 109 16.34 -0.57 3.97
CA ASP A 109 17.07 0.14 2.91
C ASP A 109 16.24 0.25 1.61
N GLU A 110 16.40 1.34 0.86
CA GLU A 110 15.66 1.57 -0.39
C GLU A 110 16.00 0.55 -1.49
N ASP A 111 17.21 -0.02 -1.47
CA ASP A 111 17.69 -1.00 -2.44
C ASP A 111 17.28 -2.45 -2.09
N GLU A 112 16.72 -2.69 -0.90
CA GLU A 112 16.26 -4.02 -0.48
C GLU A 112 15.17 -4.55 -1.44
N ASP A 113 15.17 -5.87 -1.70
CA ASP A 113 14.08 -6.54 -2.42
C ASP A 113 12.92 -6.83 -1.44
N PRO A 114 11.83 -6.03 -1.47
CA PRO A 114 10.78 -6.13 -0.46
C PRO A 114 9.91 -7.37 -0.66
N VAL A 115 9.44 -7.93 0.46
CA VAL A 115 8.35 -8.91 0.46
C VAL A 115 7.03 -8.19 0.71
N PHE A 116 6.21 -8.09 -0.33
CA PHE A 116 4.89 -7.47 -0.25
C PHE A 116 3.86 -8.46 0.29
N GLU A 117 3.67 -8.44 1.59
CA GLU A 117 2.64 -9.23 2.28
C GLU A 117 1.28 -8.54 2.12
N VAL A 118 0.37 -9.17 1.39
CA VAL A 118 -1.02 -8.70 1.22
C VAL A 118 -1.96 -9.87 1.40
N GLU A 119 -2.87 -9.74 2.34
CA GLU A 119 -3.97 -10.67 2.54
C GLU A 119 -5.18 -10.19 1.75
N TRP A 120 -5.72 -11.10 0.94
CA TRP A 120 -6.94 -10.86 0.20
C TRP A 120 -8.12 -11.32 1.03
N PRO A 121 -9.19 -10.51 1.15
CA PRO A 121 -10.42 -10.97 1.74
C PRO A 121 -10.82 -12.27 1.05
N ARG A 122 -11.03 -13.32 1.84
CA ARG A 122 -11.64 -14.55 1.37
C ARG A 122 -13.12 -14.44 1.67
N GLU A 123 -13.95 -14.88 0.75
CA GLU A 123 -15.31 -15.23 1.11
C GLU A 123 -15.19 -16.45 2.03
N ASP A 124 -15.49 -16.29 3.31
CA ASP A 124 -15.65 -17.43 4.20
C ASP A 124 -16.89 -18.20 3.70
N GLU A 125 -16.68 -19.22 2.85
CA GLU A 125 -17.75 -20.10 2.39
C GLU A 125 -18.50 -20.76 3.57
N GLU A 126 -17.85 -20.89 4.73
CA GLU A 126 -18.44 -21.45 5.97
C GLU A 126 -19.49 -20.54 6.64
N LEU A 127 -19.60 -19.25 6.28
CA LEU A 127 -20.64 -18.37 6.83
C LEU A 127 -22.00 -18.52 6.13
N TYR A 128 -22.06 -19.21 4.99
CA TYR A 128 -23.28 -19.35 4.18
C TYR A 128 -23.97 -20.72 4.31
N GLU A 129 -23.44 -21.67 5.09
CA GLU A 129 -24.08 -22.98 5.31
C GLU A 129 -25.09 -23.02 6.48
N GLN A 130 -25.42 -21.87 7.07
CA GLN A 130 -26.49 -21.75 8.09
C GLN A 130 -27.64 -20.86 7.59
N GLN A 131 -28.44 -21.37 6.66
CA GLN A 131 -29.84 -20.97 6.47
C GLN A 131 -30.73 -22.18 6.18
#